data_AF-A0A3E0VB38-F1
#
_entry.id   AF-A0A3E0VB38-F1
#
_cell.length_a   1.000
_cell.length_b   1.000
_cell.length_c   1.000
_cell.angle_alpha   90.00
_cell.angle_beta   90.00
_cell.angle_gamma   90.00
#
_symmetry.space_group_name_H-M   'P 1'
#
loop_
_entity.id
_entity.type
_entity.pdbx_description
1 polymer ?
#
loop_
_entity_poly.entity_id
_entity_poly.type
_entity_poly.pdbx_seq_one_letter_code
_entity_poly.pdbx_strand_id
1 'polypeptide(L)'
;MPFDELMSADDLMIAQRRAEHLAQNGATVIGPSLQAAWVGLSVLFALNVAIISQDSASIFWFLLTAAGTIVSTASWIRARRRHTLLPLAVQDPERPLGVLRKKLRISIRRQIRGREATTPSTAPLVRAMLLWQRRSNRAAILTFVGLGLSLVGLAGATVRVFEGWSLARFILQMIVILTVTVIALTEARRRRRVLTSIESVKTTNSSL
;
A
#
# COMPACT_ATOMS: atom_id res chain seq x y z
N MET A 1 -26.20 -14.80 30.98
CA MET A 1 -25.24 -14.39 29.93
C MET A 1 -25.32 -12.88 29.81
N PRO A 2 -24.22 -12.14 29.93
CA PRO A 2 -24.27 -10.68 29.89
C PRO A 2 -24.53 -10.21 28.45
N PHE A 3 -25.49 -9.30 28.28
CA PHE A 3 -25.86 -8.65 27.01
C PHE A 3 -24.65 -8.06 26.25
N ASP A 4 -23.55 -7.74 26.96
CA ASP A 4 -22.29 -7.26 26.40
C ASP A 4 -21.57 -8.26 25.48
N GLU A 5 -21.77 -9.57 25.68
CA GLU A 5 -21.06 -10.62 24.94
C GLU A 5 -21.74 -10.92 23.59
N LEU A 6 -23.08 -10.87 23.56
CA LEU A 6 -23.90 -11.01 22.35
C LEU A 6 -23.67 -9.85 21.35
N MET A 7 -23.62 -8.61 21.85
CA MET A 7 -23.33 -7.44 21.01
C MET A 7 -21.92 -7.50 20.39
N SER A 8 -20.94 -8.07 21.11
CA SER A 8 -19.58 -8.24 20.57
C SER A 8 -19.52 -9.24 19.41
N ALA A 9 -20.36 -10.29 19.43
CA ALA A 9 -20.41 -11.29 18.37
C ALA A 9 -21.07 -10.73 17.10
N ASP A 10 -22.17 -9.99 17.25
CA ASP A 10 -22.85 -9.32 16.14
C ASP A 10 -21.97 -8.25 15.49
N ASP A 11 -21.30 -7.42 16.28
CA ASP A 11 -20.36 -6.41 15.77
C ASP A 11 -19.19 -7.05 14.99
N LEU A 12 -18.69 -8.20 15.46
CA LEU A 12 -17.65 -8.99 14.77
C LEU A 12 -18.16 -9.56 13.45
N MET A 13 -19.39 -10.10 13.42
CA MET A 13 -20.01 -10.63 12.21
C MET A 13 -20.22 -9.52 11.17
N ILE A 14 -20.71 -8.34 11.59
CA ILE A 14 -20.89 -7.18 10.69
C ILE A 14 -19.53 -6.69 10.17
N ALA A 15 -18.52 -6.60 11.05
CA ALA A 15 -17.15 -6.23 10.66
C ALA A 15 -16.56 -7.22 9.64
N GLN A 16 -16.79 -8.53 9.85
CA GLN A 16 -16.36 -9.59 8.93
C GLN A 16 -17.03 -9.45 7.57
N ARG A 17 -18.36 -9.33 7.51
CA ARG A 17 -19.09 -9.17 6.23
C ARG A 17 -18.59 -7.96 5.46
N ARG A 18 -18.33 -6.83 6.14
CA ARG A 18 -17.74 -5.63 5.52
C ARG A 18 -16.33 -5.88 4.99
N ALA A 19 -15.50 -6.59 5.74
CA ALA A 19 -14.14 -6.94 5.31
C ALA A 19 -14.14 -7.92 4.12
N GLU A 20 -15.06 -8.88 4.10
CA GLU A 20 -15.24 -9.81 2.97
C GLU A 20 -15.74 -9.10 1.72
N HIS A 21 -16.72 -8.20 1.88
CA HIS A 21 -17.21 -7.35 0.80
C HIS A 21 -16.07 -6.53 0.18
N LEU A 22 -15.23 -5.89 1.02
CA LEU A 22 -14.03 -5.17 0.55
C LEU A 22 -13.01 -6.09 -0.14
N ALA A 23 -12.81 -7.31 0.35
CA ALA A 23 -11.88 -8.26 -0.25
C ALA A 23 -12.34 -8.71 -1.65
N GLN A 24 -13.66 -8.90 -1.82
CA GLN A 24 -14.27 -9.35 -3.07
C GLN A 24 -14.42 -8.22 -4.09
N ASN A 25 -15.01 -7.09 -3.66
CA ASN A 25 -15.46 -6.00 -4.54
C ASN A 25 -14.48 -4.82 -4.62
N GLY A 26 -13.52 -4.73 -3.70
CA GLY A 26 -12.63 -3.57 -3.58
C GLY A 26 -13.26 -2.45 -2.75
N ALA A 27 -12.49 -1.38 -2.51
CA ALA A 27 -12.97 -0.25 -1.72
C ALA A 27 -13.46 0.88 -2.65
N THR A 28 -14.59 1.50 -2.30
CA THR A 28 -15.08 2.68 -3.01
C THR A 28 -14.31 3.91 -2.51
N VAL A 29 -13.24 4.30 -3.22
CA VAL A 29 -12.43 5.46 -2.84
C VAL A 29 -12.97 6.72 -3.51
N ILE A 30 -13.77 7.50 -2.77
CA ILE A 30 -14.21 8.85 -3.18
C ILE A 30 -13.29 9.88 -2.50
N GLY A 31 -12.07 10.06 -3.01
CA GLY A 31 -11.10 11.00 -2.43
C GLY A 31 -9.64 10.80 -2.88
N PRO A 32 -8.69 11.61 -2.38
CA PRO A 32 -7.28 11.47 -2.71
C PRO A 32 -6.72 10.13 -2.17
N SER A 33 -6.24 9.27 -3.06
CA SER A 33 -5.56 8.03 -2.69
C SER A 33 -4.06 8.28 -2.51
N LEU A 34 -3.39 7.45 -1.70
CA LEU A 34 -1.93 7.53 -1.55
C LEU A 34 -1.22 7.39 -2.91
N GLN A 35 -1.80 6.55 -3.80
CA GLN A 35 -1.33 6.38 -5.17
C GLN A 35 -1.50 7.66 -6.01
N ALA A 36 -2.58 8.43 -5.82
CA ALA A 36 -2.76 9.70 -6.53
C ALA A 36 -1.68 10.72 -6.13
N ALA A 37 -1.29 10.76 -4.85
CA ALA A 37 -0.18 11.60 -4.40
C ALA A 37 1.15 11.18 -5.06
N TRP A 38 1.42 9.88 -5.16
CA TRP A 38 2.62 9.37 -5.84
C TRP A 38 2.63 9.65 -7.35
N VAL A 39 1.50 9.56 -8.02
CA VAL A 39 1.37 9.95 -9.44
C VAL A 39 1.61 11.44 -9.60
N GLY A 40 1.02 12.28 -8.74
CA GLY A 40 1.27 13.72 -8.73
C GLY A 40 2.76 14.02 -8.60
N LEU A 41 3.45 13.30 -7.71
CA LEU A 41 4.90 13.42 -7.53
C LEU A 41 5.69 13.01 -8.79
N SER A 42 5.31 11.91 -9.47
CA SER A 42 5.98 11.52 -10.71
C SER A 42 5.79 12.54 -11.84
N VAL A 43 4.60 13.15 -11.94
CA VAL A 43 4.34 14.24 -12.89
C VAL A 43 5.24 15.46 -12.59
N LEU A 44 5.40 15.82 -11.32
CA LEU A 44 6.33 16.88 -10.92
C LEU A 44 7.78 16.55 -11.30
N PHE A 45 8.20 15.29 -11.17
CA PHE A 45 9.52 14.86 -11.62
C PHE A 45 9.68 15.03 -13.13
N ALA A 46 8.70 14.61 -13.93
CA ALA A 46 8.73 14.78 -15.38
C ALA A 46 8.81 16.25 -15.80
N LEU A 47 8.03 17.13 -15.17
CA LEU A 47 8.08 18.58 -15.41
C LEU A 47 9.45 19.16 -15.04
N ASN A 48 10.01 18.75 -13.90
CA ASN A 48 11.33 19.22 -13.49
C ASN A 48 12.42 18.77 -14.47
N VAL A 49 12.39 17.51 -14.91
CA VAL A 49 13.32 17.00 -15.92
C VAL A 49 13.16 17.73 -17.25
N ALA A 50 11.94 18.06 -17.67
CA ALA A 50 11.69 18.82 -18.90
C ALA A 50 12.33 20.22 -18.85
N ILE A 51 12.29 20.90 -17.70
CA ILE A 51 12.85 22.25 -17.53
C ILE A 51 14.38 22.22 -17.57
N ILE A 52 15.00 21.23 -16.93
CA ILE A 52 16.47 21.14 -16.81
C ILE A 52 17.15 20.46 -18.01
N SER A 53 16.40 19.70 -18.82
CA SER A 53 16.94 18.97 -19.98
C SER A 53 16.90 19.83 -21.23
N GLN A 54 17.83 20.78 -21.34
CA GLN A 54 17.96 21.61 -22.55
C GLN A 54 18.91 21.01 -23.59
N ASP A 55 19.72 20.03 -23.19
CA ASP A 55 20.71 19.38 -24.06
C ASP A 55 20.26 18.00 -24.55
N SER A 56 20.74 17.63 -25.74
CA SER A 56 20.52 16.32 -26.36
C SER A 56 21.04 15.16 -25.51
N ALA A 57 22.08 15.40 -24.69
CA ALA A 57 22.60 14.44 -23.72
C ALA A 57 21.61 14.07 -22.60
N SER A 58 20.56 14.87 -22.38
CA SER A 58 19.57 14.69 -21.31
C SER A 58 18.27 14.03 -21.78
N ILE A 59 18.11 13.85 -23.10
CA ILE A 59 16.91 13.26 -23.73
C ILE A 59 16.62 11.87 -23.18
N PHE A 60 17.64 11.02 -23.00
CA PHE A 60 17.45 9.68 -22.45
C PHE A 60 16.78 9.71 -21.06
N TRP A 61 17.22 10.61 -20.18
CA TRP A 61 16.70 10.74 -18.83
C TRP A 61 15.29 11.34 -18.80
N PHE A 62 15.02 12.28 -19.71
CA PHE A 62 13.68 12.79 -19.94
C PHE A 62 12.72 11.67 -20.37
N LEU A 63 13.09 10.87 -21.37
CA LEU A 63 12.27 9.75 -21.85
C LEU A 63 12.05 8.71 -20.75
N LEU A 64 13.07 8.41 -19.94
CA LEU A 64 12.94 7.49 -18.81
C LEU A 64 11.96 8.02 -17.75
N THR A 65 12.02 9.33 -17.46
CA THR A 65 11.11 9.99 -16.51
C THR A 65 9.68 10.01 -17.03
N ALA A 66 9.50 10.33 -18.31
CA ALA A 66 8.21 10.33 -18.97
C ALA A 66 7.59 8.93 -19.00
N ALA A 67 8.38 7.91 -19.36
CA ALA A 67 7.94 6.52 -19.35
C ALA A 67 7.51 6.07 -17.93
N GLY A 68 8.31 6.41 -16.91
CA GLY A 68 7.95 6.15 -15.51
C GLY A 68 6.63 6.82 -15.10
N THR A 69 6.43 8.07 -15.50
CA THR A 69 5.22 8.84 -15.20
C THR A 69 4.00 8.25 -15.91
N ILE A 70 4.14 7.83 -17.17
CA ILE A 70 3.07 7.16 -17.93
C ILE A 70 2.70 5.85 -17.25
N VAL A 71 3.67 5.02 -16.87
CA VAL A 71 3.43 3.74 -16.18
C VAL A 71 2.75 3.97 -14.82
N SER A 72 3.21 4.96 -14.06
CA SER A 72 2.61 5.35 -12.78
C SER A 72 1.16 5.79 -12.95
N THR A 73 0.89 6.66 -13.92
CA THR A 73 -0.45 7.20 -14.21
C THR A 73 -1.40 6.13 -14.73
N ALA A 74 -0.96 5.33 -15.72
CA ALA A 74 -1.77 4.25 -16.29
C ALA A 74 -2.11 3.18 -15.25
N SER A 75 -1.15 2.83 -14.38
CA SER A 75 -1.39 1.89 -13.29
C SER A 75 -2.38 2.43 -12.26
N TRP A 76 -2.31 3.72 -11.91
CA TRP A 76 -3.29 4.37 -11.04
C TRP A 76 -4.68 4.43 -11.67
N ILE A 77 -4.80 4.79 -12.95
CA ILE A 77 -6.08 4.77 -13.67
C ILE A 77 -6.67 3.35 -13.66
N ARG A 78 -5.84 2.35 -13.95
CA ARG A 78 -6.27 0.94 -13.92
C ARG A 78 -6.70 0.50 -12.53
N ALA A 79 -5.97 0.91 -11.48
CA ALA A 79 -6.30 0.62 -10.09
C ALA A 79 -7.59 1.32 -9.64
N ARG A 80 -7.84 2.55 -10.13
CA ARG A 80 -9.06 3.31 -9.90
C ARG A 80 -10.28 2.65 -10.55
N ARG A 81 -10.14 2.22 -11.81
CA ARG A 81 -11.20 1.48 -12.53
C ARG A 81 -11.52 0.12 -11.91
N ARG A 82 -10.57 -0.49 -11.19
CA ARG A 82 -10.73 -1.81 -10.56
C ARG A 82 -11.05 -1.75 -9.07
N HIS A 83 -11.28 -0.57 -8.49
CA HIS A 83 -11.52 -0.39 -7.06
C HIS A 83 -10.43 -1.00 -6.15
N THR A 84 -9.20 -1.07 -6.66
CA THR A 84 -8.02 -1.64 -5.96
C THR A 84 -7.04 -0.56 -5.48
N LEU A 85 -7.49 0.69 -5.39
CA LEU A 85 -6.67 1.78 -4.86
C LEU A 85 -6.32 1.50 -3.40
N LEU A 86 -5.10 1.85 -2.99
CA LEU A 86 -4.74 1.97 -1.57
C LEU A 86 -5.51 3.15 -0.96
N PRO A 87 -6.56 2.94 -0.16
CA PRO A 87 -7.26 4.05 0.46
C PRO A 87 -6.42 4.61 1.59
N LEU A 88 -6.28 5.94 1.65
CA LEU A 88 -5.71 6.62 2.83
C LEU A 88 -6.63 6.41 4.05
N ALA A 89 -7.94 6.40 3.78
CA ALA A 89 -9.00 6.05 4.70
C ALA A 89 -10.09 5.31 3.92
N VAL A 90 -10.57 4.18 4.46
CA VAL A 90 -11.81 3.55 4.00
C VAL A 90 -12.95 4.46 4.44
N GLN A 91 -13.95 4.74 3.59
CA GLN A 91 -15.10 5.57 3.99
C GLN A 91 -16.10 4.78 4.83
N ASP A 92 -16.84 5.47 5.69
CA ASP A 92 -18.02 4.89 6.33
C ASP A 92 -19.14 4.78 5.28
N PRO A 93 -19.95 3.70 5.24
CA PRO A 93 -20.04 2.61 6.21
C PRO A 93 -19.07 1.43 5.95
N GLU A 94 -18.29 1.45 4.88
CA GLU A 94 -17.43 0.33 4.48
C GLU A 94 -16.30 0.03 5.49
N ARG A 95 -16.01 0.91 6.46
CA ARG A 95 -14.99 0.67 7.50
C ARG A 95 -15.29 -0.60 8.30
N PRO A 96 -14.54 -1.70 8.11
CA PRO A 96 -14.83 -2.95 8.80
C PRO A 96 -14.58 -2.82 10.30
N LEU A 97 -13.57 -2.03 10.68
CA LEU A 97 -13.29 -1.74 12.09
C LEU A 97 -14.17 -0.63 12.67
N GLY A 98 -15.00 0.07 11.88
CA GLY A 98 -15.79 1.22 12.36
C GLY A 98 -16.81 0.83 13.41
N VAL A 99 -17.38 -0.37 13.28
CA VAL A 99 -18.41 -0.95 14.16
C VAL A 99 -17.84 -1.45 15.49
N LEU A 100 -16.54 -1.76 15.53
CA LEU A 100 -15.92 -2.40 16.68
C LEU A 100 -15.56 -1.40 17.79
N ARG A 101 -15.69 -1.84 19.05
CA ARG A 101 -15.25 -1.06 20.23
C ARG A 101 -13.75 -0.74 20.18
N LYS A 102 -13.32 0.37 20.78
CA LYS A 102 -11.92 0.87 20.76
C LYS A 102 -10.89 -0.18 21.16
N LYS A 103 -11.12 -0.94 22.22
CA LYS A 103 -10.20 -2.01 22.69
C LYS A 103 -10.03 -3.10 21.63
N LEU A 104 -11.14 -3.59 21.09
CA LEU A 104 -11.14 -4.65 20.07
C LEU A 104 -10.51 -4.18 18.75
N ARG A 105 -10.74 -2.92 18.34
CA ARG A 105 -10.04 -2.31 17.20
C ARG A 105 -8.52 -2.28 17.37
N ILE A 106 -8.05 -1.96 18.58
CA ILE A 106 -6.61 -1.92 18.87
C ILE A 106 -6.02 -3.33 18.80
N SER A 107 -6.67 -4.32 19.42
CA SER A 107 -6.25 -5.72 19.37
C SER A 107 -6.22 -6.26 17.93
N ILE A 108 -7.28 -6.07 17.15
CA ILE A 108 -7.30 -6.50 15.73
C ILE A 108 -6.21 -5.80 14.92
N ARG A 109 -5.96 -4.50 15.13
CA ARG A 109 -4.84 -3.81 14.49
C ARG A 109 -3.49 -4.40 14.90
N ARG A 110 -3.32 -4.83 16.15
CA ARG A 110 -2.10 -5.50 16.63
C ARG A 110 -1.96 -6.91 16.02
N GLN A 111 -3.05 -7.66 15.87
CA GLN A 111 -3.09 -8.98 15.22
C GLN A 111 -2.74 -8.88 13.72
N ILE A 112 -3.34 -7.96 12.97
CA ILE A 112 -2.98 -7.67 11.56
C ILE A 112 -1.50 -7.29 11.45
N ARG A 113 -1.01 -6.56 12.46
CA ARG A 113 0.38 -6.14 12.60
C ARG A 113 1.32 -7.26 13.10
N GLY A 114 0.82 -8.46 13.37
CA GLY A 114 1.61 -9.58 13.92
C GLY A 114 2.25 -9.29 15.28
N ARG A 115 1.70 -8.33 16.04
CA ARG A 115 2.15 -7.99 17.39
C ARG A 115 1.37 -8.72 18.48
N GLU A 116 0.32 -9.43 18.10
CA GLU A 116 -0.60 -10.15 19.00
C GLU A 116 -1.07 -11.42 18.29
N ALA A 117 -1.26 -12.51 19.05
CA ALA A 117 -1.73 -13.77 18.50
C ALA A 117 -3.18 -13.63 18.02
N THR A 118 -3.52 -14.33 16.92
CA THR A 118 -4.87 -14.28 16.36
C THR A 118 -5.74 -15.31 17.06
N THR A 119 -6.88 -14.88 17.60
CA THR A 119 -7.87 -15.77 18.24
C THR A 119 -8.80 -16.42 17.20
N PRO A 120 -9.38 -17.60 17.46
CA PRO A 120 -10.28 -18.28 16.53
C PRO A 120 -11.47 -17.41 16.05
N SER A 121 -12.02 -16.59 16.94
CA SER A 121 -13.14 -15.69 16.65
C SER A 121 -12.76 -14.50 15.75
N THR A 122 -11.53 -14.01 15.81
CA THR A 122 -11.05 -12.88 15.00
C THR A 122 -10.32 -13.30 13.72
N ALA A 123 -9.96 -14.58 13.60
CA ALA A 123 -9.21 -15.11 12.46
C ALA A 123 -9.86 -14.86 11.09
N PRO A 124 -11.20 -15.03 10.90
CA PRO A 124 -11.85 -14.76 9.62
C PRO A 124 -11.74 -13.29 9.20
N LEU A 125 -11.96 -12.37 10.14
CA LEU A 125 -11.84 -10.92 9.93
C LEU A 125 -10.41 -10.51 9.57
N VAL A 126 -9.41 -10.98 10.32
CA VAL A 126 -8.00 -10.69 10.06
C VAL A 126 -7.59 -11.22 8.68
N ARG A 127 -8.03 -12.43 8.31
CA ARG A 127 -7.78 -13.02 6.99
C ARG A 127 -8.38 -12.20 5.86
N ALA A 128 -9.65 -11.81 5.97
CA ALA A 128 -10.32 -10.98 4.96
C ALA A 128 -9.60 -9.63 4.77
N MET A 129 -9.21 -8.98 5.87
CA MET A 129 -8.46 -7.72 5.81
C MET A 129 -7.07 -7.89 5.16
N LEU A 130 -6.35 -8.97 5.45
CA LEU A 130 -5.05 -9.24 4.83
C LEU A 130 -5.17 -9.54 3.32
N LEU A 131 -6.22 -10.26 2.90
CA LEU A 131 -6.50 -10.52 1.49
C LEU A 131 -6.79 -9.23 0.73
N TRP A 132 -7.64 -8.37 1.30
CA TRP A 132 -7.92 -7.05 0.74
C TRP A 132 -6.65 -6.18 0.64
N GLN A 133 -5.83 -6.13 1.69
CA GLN A 133 -4.54 -5.43 1.68
C GLN A 133 -3.59 -6.00 0.63
N ARG A 134 -3.54 -7.32 0.44
CA ARG A 134 -2.69 -7.97 -0.57
C ARG A 134 -3.12 -7.59 -1.98
N ARG A 135 -4.41 -7.58 -2.26
CA ARG A 135 -4.98 -7.18 -3.56
C ARG A 135 -4.67 -5.71 -3.87
N SER A 136 -4.88 -4.83 -2.89
CA SER A 136 -4.60 -3.39 -3.00
C SER A 136 -3.09 -3.11 -3.16
N ASN A 137 -2.24 -3.79 -2.40
CA ASN A 137 -0.78 -3.67 -2.55
C ASN A 137 -0.30 -4.15 -3.92
N ARG A 138 -0.85 -5.26 -4.45
CA ARG A 138 -0.44 -5.77 -5.77
C ARG A 138 -0.74 -4.76 -6.87
N ALA A 139 -1.86 -4.06 -6.78
CA ALA A 139 -2.18 -2.98 -7.71
C ALA A 139 -1.21 -1.79 -7.58
N ALA A 140 -0.72 -1.51 -6.38
CA ALA A 140 0.22 -0.42 -6.10
C ALA A 140 1.65 -0.65 -6.62
N ILE A 141 2.08 -1.92 -6.78
CA ILE A 141 3.45 -2.27 -7.21
C ILE A 141 3.79 -1.57 -8.51
N LEU A 142 2.88 -1.59 -9.49
CA LEU A 142 3.16 -1.01 -10.80
C LEU A 142 3.26 0.52 -10.74
N THR A 143 2.49 1.16 -9.85
CA THR A 143 2.61 2.60 -9.57
C THR A 143 3.97 2.92 -8.95
N PHE A 144 4.46 2.10 -8.02
CA PHE A 144 5.79 2.27 -7.43
C PHE A 144 6.92 2.02 -8.44
N VAL A 145 6.77 1.07 -9.36
CA VAL A 145 7.74 0.87 -10.45
C VAL A 145 7.80 2.11 -11.35
N GLY A 146 6.65 2.65 -11.75
CA GLY A 146 6.60 3.89 -12.53
C GLY A 146 7.20 5.09 -11.80
N LEU A 147 6.91 5.24 -10.50
CA LEU A 147 7.53 6.27 -9.65
C LEU A 147 9.06 6.07 -9.56
N GLY A 148 9.54 4.84 -9.39
CA GLY A 148 10.96 4.52 -9.34
C GLY A 148 11.69 4.87 -10.63
N LEU A 149 11.12 4.52 -11.78
CA LEU A 149 11.62 4.92 -13.10
C LEU A 149 11.69 6.45 -13.23
N SER A 150 10.65 7.14 -12.75
CA SER A 150 10.60 8.61 -12.76
C SER A 150 11.69 9.23 -11.89
N LEU A 151 11.95 8.64 -10.72
CA LEU A 151 12.99 9.07 -9.81
C LEU A 151 14.39 8.85 -10.40
N VAL A 152 14.63 7.71 -11.05
CA VAL A 152 15.91 7.41 -11.72
C VAL A 152 16.17 8.37 -12.89
N GLY A 153 15.12 8.68 -13.66
CA GLY A 153 15.23 9.68 -14.72
C GLY A 153 15.56 11.08 -14.18
N LEU A 154 14.90 11.50 -13.10
CA LEU A 154 15.22 12.75 -12.40
C LEU A 154 16.65 12.77 -11.84
N ALA A 155 17.09 11.66 -11.23
CA ALA A 155 18.45 11.49 -10.74
C ALA A 155 19.50 11.69 -11.85
N GLY A 156 19.34 10.98 -12.96
CA GLY A 156 20.27 11.05 -14.07
C GLY A 156 20.33 12.44 -14.73
N ALA A 157 19.20 13.12 -14.84
CA ALA A 157 19.14 14.49 -15.34
C ALA A 157 19.81 15.49 -14.38
N THR A 158 19.56 15.38 -13.07
CA THR A 158 20.11 16.31 -12.07
C THR A 158 21.61 16.17 -11.83
N VAL A 159 22.18 14.97 -11.98
CA VAL A 159 23.63 14.75 -11.88
C VAL A 159 24.40 15.50 -12.96
N ARG A 160 23.83 15.66 -14.15
CA ARG A 160 24.49 16.35 -15.29
C ARG A 160 24.44 17.86 -15.22
N VAL A 161 23.43 18.42 -14.56
CA VAL A 161 23.22 19.88 -14.50
C VAL A 161 23.98 20.53 -13.33
N PHE A 162 24.30 19.76 -12.28
CA PHE A 162 24.89 20.29 -11.05
C PHE A 162 26.21 19.58 -10.72
N GLU A 163 27.27 19.94 -11.45
CA GLU A 163 28.58 19.27 -11.40
C GLU A 163 29.26 19.23 -10.01
N GLY A 164 28.88 20.09 -9.05
CA GLY A 164 29.54 20.16 -7.72
C GLY A 164 28.86 19.39 -6.57
N TRP A 165 27.57 19.02 -6.68
CA TRP A 165 26.80 18.36 -5.60
C TRP A 165 26.15 17.04 -6.05
N SER A 166 26.51 16.57 -7.24
CA SER A 166 25.93 15.40 -7.88
C SER A 166 26.05 14.12 -7.05
N LEU A 167 27.20 13.91 -6.40
CA LEU A 167 27.45 12.72 -5.56
C LEU A 167 26.55 12.71 -4.31
N ALA A 168 26.44 13.82 -3.60
CA ALA A 168 25.62 13.91 -2.38
C ALA A 168 24.14 13.70 -2.68
N ARG A 169 23.63 14.24 -3.80
CA ARG A 169 22.23 14.04 -4.23
C ARG A 169 21.98 12.61 -4.71
N PHE A 170 22.93 12.03 -5.44
CA PHE A 170 22.86 10.62 -5.84
C PHE A 170 22.83 9.69 -4.62
N ILE A 171 23.69 9.92 -3.63
CA ILE A 171 23.69 9.19 -2.35
C ILE A 171 22.35 9.34 -1.62
N LEU A 172 21.81 10.56 -1.52
CA LEU A 172 20.52 10.78 -0.89
C LEU A 172 19.40 10.00 -1.60
N GLN A 173 19.39 9.98 -2.93
CA GLN A 173 18.43 9.19 -3.71
C GLN A 173 18.59 7.69 -3.49
N MET A 174 19.83 7.18 -3.49
CA MET A 174 20.11 5.79 -3.17
C MET A 174 19.65 5.42 -1.76
N ILE A 175 19.85 6.29 -0.78
CA ILE A 175 19.35 6.11 0.59
C ILE A 175 17.82 6.05 0.61
N VAL A 176 17.13 6.93 -0.12
CA VAL A 176 15.66 6.90 -0.22
C VAL A 176 15.18 5.60 -0.87
N ILE A 177 15.77 5.19 -1.99
CA ILE A 177 15.44 3.93 -2.68
C ILE A 177 15.67 2.73 -1.76
N LEU A 178 16.83 2.68 -1.08
CA LEU A 178 17.18 1.62 -0.15
C LEU A 178 16.19 1.56 1.03
N THR A 179 15.87 2.71 1.63
CA THR A 179 14.94 2.80 2.76
C THR A 179 13.55 2.30 2.37
N VAL A 180 13.02 2.75 1.22
CA VAL A 180 11.74 2.29 0.69
C VAL A 180 11.76 0.78 0.43
N THR A 181 12.84 0.26 -0.14
CA THR A 181 13.02 -1.17 -0.43
C THR A 181 13.05 -2.01 0.86
N VAL A 182 13.78 -1.58 1.88
CA VAL A 182 13.86 -2.24 3.19
C VAL A 182 12.50 -2.24 3.88
N ILE A 183 11.78 -1.12 3.87
CA ILE A 183 10.42 -1.04 4.44
C ILE A 183 9.47 -1.98 3.70
N ALA A 184 9.53 -2.04 2.37
CA ALA A 184 8.69 -2.95 1.58
C ALA A 184 8.99 -4.44 1.87
N LEU A 185 10.26 -4.81 1.99
CA LEU A 185 10.69 -6.18 2.29
C LEU A 185 10.31 -6.61 3.71
N THR A 186 10.52 -5.75 4.69
CA THR A 186 10.17 -6.03 6.10
C THR A 186 8.66 -6.22 6.26
N GLU A 187 7.87 -5.38 5.60
CA GLU A 187 6.41 -5.49 5.59
C GLU A 187 5.94 -6.77 4.86
N ALA A 188 6.59 -7.16 3.76
CA ALA A 188 6.29 -8.42 3.06
C ALA A 188 6.60 -9.67 3.91
N ARG A 189 7.76 -9.70 4.58
CA ARG A 189 8.14 -10.80 5.49
C ARG A 189 7.20 -10.91 6.69
N ARG A 190 6.83 -9.77 7.26
CA ARG A 190 5.86 -9.70 8.36
C ARG A 190 4.49 -10.26 7.96
N ARG A 191 3.97 -9.89 6.78
CA ARG A 191 2.68 -10.40 6.29
C ARG A 191 2.69 -11.91 6.07
N ARG A 192 3.80 -12.47 5.56
CA ARG A 192 3.96 -13.93 5.44
C ARG A 192 3.87 -14.63 6.80
N ARG A 193 4.54 -14.09 7.83
CA ARG A 193 4.49 -14.64 9.21
C ARG A 193 3.07 -14.63 9.81
N VAL A 194 2.31 -13.56 9.58
CA VAL A 194 0.94 -13.48 10.10
C VAL A 194 0.03 -14.49 9.39
N LEU A 195 0.17 -14.66 8.06
CA LEU A 195 -0.63 -15.63 7.31
C LEU A 195 -0.34 -17.08 7.74
N THR A 196 0.92 -17.45 7.94
CA THR A 196 1.27 -18.79 8.44
C THR A 196 0.74 -19.02 9.87
N SER A 197 0.73 -17.99 10.73
CA SER A 197 0.15 -18.11 12.08
C SER A 197 -1.37 -18.31 12.09
N ILE A 198 -2.07 -17.76 11.09
CA ILE A 198 -3.52 -17.97 10.94
C ILE A 198 -3.80 -19.38 10.43
N GLU A 199 -2.97 -19.87 9.51
CA GLU A 199 -3.08 -21.22 8.95
C GLU A 199 -2.81 -22.30 10.01
N SER A 200 -1.81 -22.09 10.89
CA SER A 200 -1.54 -23.01 12.00
C SER A 200 -2.68 -23.08 13.02
N VAL A 201 -3.32 -21.94 13.34
CA VAL A 201 -4.49 -21.92 14.24
C VAL A 201 -5.68 -22.66 13.62
N LYS A 202 -5.87 -22.56 12.29
CA LYS A 202 -6.93 -23.29 11.59
C LYS A 202 -6.69 -24.81 11.64
N THR A 203 -5.46 -25.27 11.46
CA THR A 203 -5.12 -26.70 11.51
C THR A 203 -5.28 -27.31 12.90
N THR A 204 -4.94 -26.57 13.97
CA THR A 204 -5.09 -27.05 15.36
C THR A 204 -6.56 -27.21 15.75
N ASN A 205 -7.45 -26.35 15.25
CA ASN A 205 -8.89 -26.46 15.51
C ASN A 205 -9.61 -27.52 14.66
N SER A 206 -8.98 -28.04 13.59
CA SER A 206 -9.55 -29.14 12.78
C SER A 206 -9.11 -30.53 13.25
N SER A 207 -8.18 -30.62 14.19
CA SER A 207 -7.67 -31.86 14.78
C SER A 207 -8.23 -32.18 16.17
N LEU A 208 -9.17 -31.35 16.64
CA LEU A 208 -9.99 -31.53 17.85
C LEU A 208 -11.44 -31.79 17.41
#